data_AF-A0A2L0M0Q4-F1
#
_entry.id   AF-A0A2L0M0Q4-F1
#
_cell.length_a   1.000
_cell.length_b   1.000
_cell.length_c   1.000
_cell.angle_alpha   90.00
_cell.angle_beta   90.00
_cell.angle_gamma   90.00
#
_symmetry.space_group_name_H-M   'P 1'
#
loop_
_entity.id
_entity.type
_entity.pdbx_description
1 polymer ?
#
loop_
_entity_poly.entity_id
_entity_poly.type
_entity_poly.pdbx_seq_one_letter_code
_entity_poly.pdbx_strand_id
1 'polypeptide(L)'
;MLSYGYIEPYSSRNLTLPGGDIYLRVGKHHGFSKGFGVRHIWEGHGHELVSAGCQTIEDVPAFVAGILSQGAQILCEGYQTRDGYRLTIVRGAKGVVILSPQLDAAGENFYSVVTAYKVLKKQSAMKVGTLKAKKAP
;
A
#
# COMPACT_ATOMS: atom_id res chain seq x y z
N MET A 1 -1.94 13.84 -9.78
CA MET A 1 -2.06 13.10 -8.51
C MET A 1 -0.65 12.87 -7.96
N LEU A 2 -0.40 13.07 -6.66
CA LEU A 2 0.95 12.90 -6.11
C LEU A 2 1.22 11.41 -5.85
N SER A 3 2.35 10.90 -6.36
CA SER A 3 2.83 9.55 -6.07
C SER A 3 3.49 9.50 -4.70
N TYR A 4 3.24 8.43 -3.95
CA TYR A 4 3.83 8.16 -2.64
C TYR A 4 5.09 7.29 -2.72
N GLY A 5 5.43 6.79 -3.91
CA GLY A 5 6.59 5.92 -4.11
C GLY A 5 6.45 5.11 -5.39
N TYR A 6 7.52 4.40 -5.75
CA TYR A 6 7.56 3.56 -6.94
C TYR A 6 7.97 2.14 -6.59
N ILE A 7 7.23 1.17 -7.15
CA ILE A 7 7.58 -0.24 -7.09
C ILE A 7 8.33 -0.60 -8.37
N GLU A 8 9.54 -1.11 -8.22
CA GLU A 8 10.30 -1.66 -9.34
C GLU A 8 9.69 -2.98 -9.81
N PRO A 9 9.70 -3.26 -11.13
CA PRO A 9 9.25 -4.54 -11.64
C PRO A 9 10.10 -5.67 -11.04
N TYR A 10 9.44 -6.76 -10.65
CA TYR A 10 10.08 -7.96 -10.13
C TYR A 10 9.55 -9.17 -10.87
N SER A 11 10.44 -10.09 -11.26
CA SER A 11 10.07 -11.35 -11.89
C SER A 11 10.91 -12.49 -11.32
N SER A 12 10.24 -13.59 -11.00
CA SER A 12 10.82 -14.88 -10.63
C SER A 12 9.97 -15.99 -11.24
N ARG A 13 10.41 -17.25 -11.07
CA ARG A 13 9.76 -18.42 -11.70
C ARG A 13 8.24 -18.51 -11.48
N ASN A 14 7.75 -18.06 -10.32
CA ASN A 14 6.34 -18.19 -9.93
C ASN A 14 5.65 -16.84 -9.60
N LEU A 15 6.38 -15.72 -9.69
CA LEU A 15 5.88 -14.41 -9.30
C LEU A 15 6.36 -13.34 -10.27
N THR A 16 5.42 -12.54 -10.74
CA THR A 16 5.65 -11.31 -11.49
C THR A 16 4.91 -10.19 -10.78
N LEU A 17 5.60 -9.08 -10.59
CA LEU A 17 5.11 -7.84 -10.02
C LEU A 17 5.43 -6.73 -11.03
N PRO A 18 4.42 -6.07 -11.63
CA PRO A 18 4.68 -4.98 -12.56
C PRO A 18 5.27 -3.77 -11.84
N GLY A 19 6.07 -2.98 -12.55
CA GLY A 19 6.50 -1.68 -12.03
C GLY A 19 5.35 -0.68 -12.01
N GLY A 20 5.34 0.27 -11.09
CA GLY A 20 4.28 1.28 -11.04
C GLY A 20 4.36 2.25 -9.87
N ASP A 21 3.76 3.43 -10.07
CA ASP A 21 3.58 4.44 -9.03
C ASP A 21 2.54 4.04 -7.99
N ILE A 22 2.72 4.49 -6.75
CA ILE A 22 1.79 4.26 -5.65
C ILE A 22 0.93 5.50 -5.42
N TYR A 23 -0.38 5.32 -5.44
CA TYR A 23 -1.34 6.40 -5.24
C TYR A 23 -2.28 6.11 -4.06
N LEU A 24 -2.47 7.14 -3.22
CA LEU A 24 -3.52 7.17 -2.21
C LEU A 24 -4.72 7.95 -2.74
N ARG A 25 -5.87 7.29 -2.81
CA ARG A 25 -7.16 7.89 -3.21
C ARG A 25 -7.99 8.24 -1.97
N VAL A 26 -8.91 9.19 -2.10
CA VAL A 26 -9.93 9.46 -1.05
C VAL A 26 -10.68 8.18 -0.70
N GLY A 27 -11.10 7.45 -1.72
CA GLY A 27 -11.71 6.12 -1.59
C GLY A 27 -13.02 6.11 -0.81
N LYS A 28 -13.46 4.92 -0.40
CA LYS A 28 -14.74 4.68 0.30
C LYS A 28 -14.61 3.47 1.22
N HIS A 29 -15.29 3.51 2.37
CA HIS A 29 -15.48 2.37 3.26
C HIS A 29 -16.87 1.74 3.00
N HIS A 30 -16.93 0.42 2.87
CA HIS A 30 -18.17 -0.34 2.62
C HIS A 30 -18.38 -1.45 3.69
N GLY A 31 -17.66 -1.40 4.81
CA GLY A 31 -17.72 -2.38 5.89
C GLY A 31 -16.39 -3.11 6.14
N PHE A 32 -16.44 -4.12 7.01
CA PHE A 32 -15.27 -4.89 7.41
C PHE A 32 -14.53 -5.47 6.20
N SER A 33 -13.25 -5.13 6.06
CA SER A 33 -12.37 -5.52 4.94
C SER A 33 -12.92 -5.15 3.55
N LYS A 34 -13.83 -4.19 3.44
CA LYS A 34 -14.42 -3.71 2.19
C LYS A 34 -14.22 -2.20 2.04
N GLY A 35 -13.43 -1.81 1.06
CA GLY A 35 -13.16 -0.41 0.76
C GLY A 35 -11.72 -0.18 0.31
N PHE A 36 -11.37 1.08 0.11
CA PHE A 36 -10.00 1.48 -0.17
C PHE A 36 -9.76 2.94 0.20
N GLY A 37 -8.49 3.33 0.29
CA GLY A 37 -8.06 4.73 0.38
C GLY A 37 -8.27 5.38 1.75
N VAL A 38 -8.16 6.71 1.78
CA VAL A 38 -8.16 7.53 3.00
C VAL A 38 -9.35 7.23 3.91
N ARG A 39 -10.57 7.21 3.36
CA ARG A 39 -11.79 6.96 4.13
C ARG A 39 -11.83 5.57 4.72
N HIS A 40 -11.41 4.55 3.95
CA HIS A 40 -11.36 3.19 4.44
C HIS A 40 -10.34 3.00 5.56
N ILE A 41 -9.18 3.63 5.45
CA ILE A 41 -8.13 3.63 6.48
C ILE A 41 -8.66 4.29 7.76
N TRP A 42 -9.23 5.49 7.66
CA TRP A 42 -9.71 6.23 8.83
C TRP A 42 -10.87 5.52 9.54
N GLU A 43 -11.89 5.11 8.79
CA GLU A 43 -13.06 4.45 9.37
C GLU A 43 -12.73 3.05 9.92
N GLY A 44 -11.80 2.32 9.30
CA GLY A 44 -11.40 0.97 9.74
C GLY A 44 -10.33 0.95 10.85
N HIS A 45 -9.38 1.89 10.81
CA HIS A 45 -8.17 1.86 11.64
C HIS A 45 -7.94 3.15 12.44
N GLY A 46 -8.73 4.22 12.26
CA GLY A 46 -8.49 5.51 12.93
C GLY A 46 -8.27 5.39 14.43
N HIS A 47 -9.05 4.54 15.10
CA HIS A 47 -8.94 4.26 16.54
C HIS A 47 -7.53 3.80 16.99
N GLU A 48 -6.80 3.03 16.17
CA GLU A 48 -5.44 2.59 16.47
C GLU A 48 -4.37 3.58 15.96
N LEU A 49 -4.68 4.36 14.92
CA LEU A 49 -3.76 5.33 14.32
C LEU A 49 -3.55 6.58 15.19
N VAL A 50 -4.47 6.90 16.09
CA VAL A 50 -4.31 7.97 17.09
C VAL A 50 -3.01 7.78 17.89
N SER A 51 -2.68 6.53 18.25
CA SER A 51 -1.44 6.19 18.96
C SER A 51 -0.16 6.42 18.14
N ALA A 52 -0.30 6.58 16.83
CA ALA A 52 0.78 6.86 15.88
C ALA A 52 0.83 8.35 15.45
N GLY A 53 0.03 9.21 16.07
CA GLY A 53 -0.03 10.65 15.79
C GLY A 53 -1.01 11.06 14.69
N CYS A 54 -1.85 10.14 14.19
CA CYS A 54 -2.91 10.42 13.23
C CYS A 54 -4.20 10.78 14.00
N GLN A 55 -4.43 12.07 14.26
CA GLN A 55 -5.54 12.52 15.10
C GLN A 55 -6.83 12.74 14.29
N THR A 56 -6.68 13.02 13.00
CA THR A 56 -7.75 13.35 12.08
C THR A 56 -7.62 12.57 10.77
N ILE A 57 -8.67 12.58 9.95
CA ILE A 57 -8.64 11.92 8.64
C ILE A 57 -7.63 12.59 7.70
N GLU A 58 -7.38 13.89 7.88
CA GLU A 58 -6.40 14.69 7.17
C GLU A 58 -4.95 14.26 7.45
N ASP A 59 -4.70 13.55 8.55
CA ASP A 59 -3.38 13.04 8.90
C ASP A 59 -3.04 11.70 8.20
N VAL A 60 -4.04 11.02 7.63
CA VAL A 60 -3.85 9.70 6.97
C VAL A 60 -2.82 9.76 5.84
N PRO A 61 -2.83 10.75 4.93
CA PRO A 61 -1.75 10.95 3.96
C PRO A 61 -0.34 10.93 4.56
N ALA A 62 -0.12 11.64 5.67
CA ALA A 62 1.18 11.73 6.33
C ALA A 62 1.56 10.39 6.99
N PHE A 63 0.60 9.68 7.57
CA PHE A 63 0.80 8.34 8.09
C PHE A 63 1.23 7.36 6.99
N VAL A 64 0.50 7.33 5.86
CA VAL A 64 0.83 6.48 4.70
C VAL A 64 2.21 6.81 4.13
N ALA A 65 2.54 8.08 3.97
CA ALA A 65 3.88 8.50 3.53
C ALA A 65 4.98 8.03 4.48
N GLY A 66 4.72 8.05 5.79
CA GLY A 66 5.65 7.55 6.79
C GLY A 66 5.86 6.03 6.79
N ILE A 67 4.93 5.25 6.21
CA ILE A 67 5.12 3.82 5.94
C ILE A 67 5.87 3.62 4.63
N LEU A 68 5.48 4.36 3.59
CA LEU A 68 6.06 4.31 2.25
C LEU A 68 7.38 5.11 2.16
N SER A 69 8.20 5.05 3.20
CA SER A 69 9.53 5.66 3.19
C SER A 69 10.54 4.77 2.45
N GLN A 70 11.65 5.37 2.00
CA GLN A 70 12.76 4.63 1.40
C GLN A 70 13.21 3.47 2.30
N GLY A 71 13.41 2.30 1.69
CA GLY A 71 13.83 1.08 2.41
C GLY A 71 12.69 0.27 3.02
N ALA A 72 11.44 0.73 2.93
CA ALA A 72 10.27 -0.08 3.30
C ALA A 72 10.27 -1.39 2.50
N GLN A 73 9.99 -2.51 3.17
CA GLN A 73 10.05 -3.83 2.56
C GLN A 73 8.84 -4.07 1.69
N ILE A 74 9.07 -4.49 0.44
CA ILE A 74 7.99 -4.93 -0.46
C ILE A 74 7.88 -6.44 -0.29
N LEU A 75 6.70 -6.89 0.11
CA LEU A 75 6.33 -8.27 0.35
C LEU A 75 5.17 -8.62 -0.57
N CYS A 76 5.21 -9.79 -1.20
CA CYS A 76 4.06 -10.34 -1.93
C CYS A 76 3.49 -11.52 -1.14
N GLU A 77 2.19 -11.45 -0.83
CA GLU A 77 1.47 -12.64 -0.36
C GLU A 77 1.12 -13.49 -1.58
N GLY A 78 1.46 -14.79 -1.51
CA GLY A 78 1.26 -15.74 -2.60
C GLY A 78 -0.20 -16.08 -2.92
N TYR A 79 -1.17 -15.34 -2.36
CA TYR A 79 -2.59 -15.56 -2.59
C TYR A 79 -3.07 -14.69 -3.75
N GLN A 80 -3.47 -15.33 -4.85
CA GLN A 80 -4.34 -14.69 -5.83
C GLN A 80 -5.66 -14.36 -5.12
N THR A 81 -6.08 -13.09 -5.14
CA THR A 81 -7.46 -12.76 -4.79
C THR A 81 -8.40 -13.36 -5.86
N ARG A 82 -9.69 -13.50 -5.53
CA ARG A 82 -10.71 -14.03 -6.45
C ARG A 82 -10.76 -13.28 -7.80
N ASP A 83 -10.31 -12.03 -7.80
CA ASP A 83 -10.25 -11.15 -8.97
C ASP A 83 -8.88 -11.17 -9.68
N GLY A 84 -7.99 -12.11 -9.31
CA GLY A 84 -6.67 -12.31 -9.93
C GLY A 84 -5.59 -11.30 -9.51
N TYR A 85 -5.94 -10.24 -8.79
CA TYR A 85 -4.97 -9.23 -8.34
C TYR A 85 -4.13 -9.73 -7.17
N ARG A 86 -2.81 -9.65 -7.30
CA ARG A 86 -1.84 -9.92 -6.23
C ARG A 86 -1.74 -8.69 -5.32
N LEU A 87 -2.13 -8.82 -4.06
CA LEU A 87 -1.91 -7.73 -3.10
C LEU A 87 -0.42 -7.60 -2.80
N THR A 88 0.07 -6.36 -2.85
CA THR A 88 1.45 -6.06 -2.48
C THR A 88 1.46 -5.37 -1.13
N ILE A 89 2.22 -5.93 -0.20
CA ILE A 89 2.34 -5.41 1.15
C ILE A 89 3.64 -4.62 1.24
N VAL A 90 3.55 -3.37 1.65
CA VAL A 90 4.71 -2.55 1.98
C VAL A 90 4.79 -2.41 3.50
N ARG A 91 5.89 -2.89 4.08
CA ARG A 91 6.14 -2.82 5.52
C ARG A 91 7.23 -1.79 5.79
N GLY A 92 6.85 -0.69 6.44
CA GLY A 92 7.74 0.38 6.88
C GLY A 92 7.89 0.40 8.40
N ALA A 93 8.69 1.33 8.91
CA ALA A 93 8.91 1.49 10.35
C ALA A 93 7.62 1.87 11.11
N LYS A 94 6.71 2.60 10.45
CA LYS A 94 5.48 3.12 11.08
C LYS A 94 4.26 2.21 10.94
N GLY A 95 4.33 1.16 10.11
CA GLY A 95 3.11 0.41 9.77
C GLY A 95 3.24 -0.50 8.57
N VAL A 96 2.08 -0.94 8.11
CA VAL A 96 1.88 -1.75 6.91
C VAL A 96 0.91 -1.02 5.99
N VAL A 97 1.22 -1.01 4.69
CA VAL A 97 0.31 -0.57 3.62
C VAL A 97 0.01 -1.77 2.72
N ILE A 98 -1.26 -1.97 2.39
CA ILE A 98 -1.71 -2.95 1.41
C ILE A 98 -2.06 -2.23 0.12
N LEU A 99 -1.48 -2.72 -0.98
CA LEU A 99 -1.62 -2.17 -2.31
C LEU A 99 -2.34 -3.16 -3.23
N SER A 100 -3.18 -2.61 -4.12
CA SER A 100 -3.80 -3.34 -5.23
C SER A 100 -3.23 -2.82 -6.54
N PRO A 101 -2.62 -3.67 -7.39
CA PRO A 101 -2.22 -3.29 -8.73
C PRO A 101 -3.45 -3.00 -9.60
N GLN A 102 -3.39 -1.94 -10.39
CA GLN A 102 -4.45 -1.47 -11.28
C GLN A 102 -3.83 -0.99 -12.60
N LEU A 103 -4.66 -0.88 -13.62
CA LEU A 103 -4.34 -0.24 -14.89
C LEU A 103 -5.06 1.10 -14.96
N ASP A 104 -4.37 2.13 -15.42
CA ASP A 104 -5.02 3.40 -15.73
C ASP A 104 -5.73 3.37 -17.10
N ALA A 105 -6.27 4.51 -17.53
CA ALA A 105 -6.98 4.62 -18.82
C ALA A 105 -6.05 4.43 -20.04
N ALA A 106 -4.74 4.59 -19.88
CA ALA A 106 -3.73 4.37 -20.91
C ALA A 106 -3.18 2.92 -20.88
N GLY A 107 -3.58 2.11 -19.91
CA GLY A 107 -3.07 0.75 -19.72
C GLY A 107 -1.74 0.71 -18.96
N GLU A 108 -1.34 1.79 -18.29
CA GLU A 108 -0.14 1.83 -17.46
C GLU A 108 -0.43 1.26 -16.06
N ASN A 109 0.54 0.50 -15.52
CA ASN A 109 0.41 -0.12 -14.21
C ASN A 109 0.63 0.91 -13.10
N PHE A 110 -0.26 0.90 -12.11
CA PHE A 110 -0.08 1.63 -10.86
C PHE A 110 -0.60 0.82 -9.68
N TYR A 111 -0.27 1.28 -8.47
CA TYR A 111 -0.71 0.65 -7.22
C TYR A 111 -1.62 1.60 -6.45
N SER A 112 -2.85 1.17 -6.20
CA SER A 112 -3.75 1.90 -5.29
C SER A 112 -3.55 1.41 -3.86
N VAL A 113 -3.41 2.34 -2.93
CA VAL A 113 -3.54 2.02 -1.50
C VAL A 113 -4.96 1.54 -1.21
N VAL A 114 -5.06 0.33 -0.67
CA VAL A 114 -6.30 -0.28 -0.19
C VAL A 114 -6.49 0.09 1.27
N THR A 115 -5.55 -0.31 2.13
CA THR A 115 -5.58 -0.01 3.56
C THR A 115 -4.16 0.23 4.10
N ALA A 116 -4.09 0.81 5.29
CA ALA A 116 -2.88 1.07 6.04
C ALA A 116 -3.17 0.97 7.54
N TYR A 117 -2.30 0.30 8.28
CA TYR A 117 -2.50 0.03 9.70
C TYR A 117 -1.17 -0.07 10.44
N LYS A 118 -1.20 0.05 11.77
CA LYS A 118 -0.01 -0.09 12.61
C LYS A 118 0.43 -1.55 12.65
N VAL A 119 1.74 -1.84 12.69
CA VAL A 119 2.21 -3.23 12.76
C VAL A 119 1.74 -3.86 14.07
N LEU A 120 0.82 -4.83 13.98
CA LEU A 120 0.36 -5.61 15.14
C LEU A 120 1.18 -6.90 15.33
N LYS A 121 1.62 -7.57 14.26
CA LYS A 121 2.50 -8.77 14.28
C LYS A 121 3.28 -8.94 12.96
N LYS A 122 4.47 -9.55 13.01
CA LYS A 122 5.23 -9.94 11.81
C LYS A 122 4.54 -11.14 11.13
N GLN A 123 3.78 -10.89 10.07
CA GLN A 123 3.37 -11.96 9.16
C GLN A 123 4.54 -12.37 8.27
N SER A 124 4.67 -13.69 8.05
CA SER A 124 5.63 -14.28 7.11
C SER A 124 5.13 -14.05 5.69
N ALA A 125 5.88 -13.29 4.90
CA ALA A 125 5.61 -13.05 3.48
C ALA A 125 6.94 -13.02 2.72
N MET A 126 6.90 -13.37 1.43
CA MET A 126 8.09 -13.39 0.60
C MET A 126 8.55 -11.97 0.32
N LYS A 127 9.79 -11.63 0.70
CA LYS A 127 10.40 -10.33 0.38
C LYS A 127 10.80 -10.31 -1.09
N VAL A 128 10.26 -9.36 -1.84
CA VAL A 128 10.50 -9.20 -3.28
C VAL A 128 11.30 -7.93 -3.60
N GLY A 129 11.43 -7.01 -2.64
CA GLY A 129 12.24 -5.83 -2.84
C GLY A 129 12.18 -4.86 -1.66
N THR A 130 12.62 -3.64 -1.94
CA THR A 130 12.49 -2.50 -1.03
C THR A 130 12.05 -1.29 -1.83
N LEU A 131 11.18 -0.47 -1.25
CA LEU A 131 10.69 0.75 -1.86
C LEU A 131 11.86 1.72 -2.11
N LYS A 132 11.95 2.21 -3.34
CA LYS A 132 12.92 3.23 -3.75
C LYS A 132 12.29 4.61 -3.64
N ALA A 133 13.12 5.61 -3.35
CA ALA A 133 12.72 6.99 -3.54
C ALA A 133 12.39 7.20 -5.02
N LYS A 134 11.38 8.03 -5.31
CA LYS A 134 11.02 8.39 -6.69
C LYS A 134 12.28 8.89 -7.42
N LYS A 135 12.54 8.41 -8.64
CA LYS A 135 13.48 9.09 -9.54
C LYS A 135 12.93 10.50 -9.79
N ALA A 136 13.73 11.53 -9.49
CA ALA A 136 13.40 12.88 -9.93
C ALA A 136 13.21 12.86 -11.46
N PRO A 137 12.22 13.60 -11.99
CA PRO A 137 12.03 13.74 -13.43
C PRO A 137 13.30 14.30 -14.11
#